data_AF-A0A0C4FEI4-F1
#
_entry.id   AF-A0A0C4FEI4-F1
#
_cell.length_a   1.000
_cell.length_b   1.000
_cell.length_c   1.000
_cell.angle_alpha   90.00
_cell.angle_beta   90.00
_cell.angle_gamma   90.00
#
_symmetry.space_group_name_H-M   'P 1'
#
loop_
_entity.id
_entity.type
_entity.pdbx_description
1 polymer ?
#
loop_
_entity_poly.entity_id
_entity_poly.type
_entity_poly.pdbx_seq_one_letter_code
_entity_poly.pdbx_strand_id
1 'polypeptide(L)'
;MLTGSGHCQVGYVRHLSELRIRELEKLSVRIQGSINTEKYACESYFDYVCSRNRPLFSIMGHMPQMGDLMQLLTELQNDPEPFEAKQKTLDFFISCNVHHALEDCYRETYEYFKPLFGYIVTKNMLNGESHELDDFLGILDRFVVRFQKDRESNPILSKLATYKQKFKTPRVYFHARDLSREYKDLRIYRESYEHNVRNLEQHRKLNSTYELGVQRTMLDWSMYLFQSRNKPMSYFYSTFTVHLYMMLFNSLERQRDFTRFREDVECLRLPQFVNVLDEARMLAVIYLKSFRAAWIDYSAWINSPPQNSGIYDQENGVLQKYHLDNKRIFFTLYAQNFCEFGKDLAEHVFYLGLKQNKDFYDIYSCGFQTENPMTCV
;
A
#
# COMPACT_ATOMS: atom_id res chain seq x y z
N MET A 1 11.33 27.35 -53.23
CA MET A 1 12.20 26.56 -52.33
C MET A 1 12.83 27.50 -51.34
N LEU A 2 12.49 27.38 -50.06
CA LEU A 2 13.40 27.43 -48.91
C LEU A 2 12.55 27.25 -47.65
N THR A 3 12.88 26.17 -46.97
CA THR A 3 12.28 25.56 -45.79
C THR A 3 12.37 26.46 -44.56
N GLY A 4 11.24 26.73 -43.93
CA GLY A 4 11.19 27.22 -42.56
C GLY A 4 11.47 26.07 -41.59
N SER A 5 12.62 26.11 -40.92
CA SER A 5 12.94 25.25 -39.80
C SER A 5 12.20 25.74 -38.55
N GLY A 6 10.99 25.23 -38.37
CA GLY A 6 10.27 25.32 -37.10
C GLY A 6 11.14 24.76 -35.98
N HIS A 7 11.40 25.58 -34.97
CA HIS A 7 11.98 25.16 -33.72
C HIS A 7 11.08 24.08 -33.11
N CYS A 8 11.53 22.82 -33.13
CA CYS A 8 11.02 21.80 -32.22
C CYS A 8 11.26 22.32 -30.80
N GLN A 9 10.17 22.69 -30.12
CA GLN A 9 10.19 22.89 -28.68
C GLN A 9 10.69 21.61 -28.03
N VAL A 10 11.90 21.66 -27.48
CA VAL A 10 12.42 20.62 -26.58
C VAL A 10 11.44 20.55 -25.42
N GLY A 11 10.60 19.51 -25.41
CA GLY A 11 9.71 19.24 -24.30
C GLY A 11 10.56 19.16 -23.04
N TYR A 12 10.32 20.06 -22.09
CA TYR A 12 10.96 20.05 -20.79
C TYR A 12 10.69 18.67 -20.16
N VAL A 13 11.70 17.80 -20.21
CA VAL A 13 11.64 16.53 -19.49
C VAL A 13 11.69 16.91 -18.02
N ARG A 14 10.62 16.64 -17.28
CA ARG A 14 10.58 16.87 -15.83
C ARG A 14 11.71 16.04 -15.22
N HIS A 15 12.80 16.69 -14.81
CA HIS A 15 13.89 16.01 -14.13
C HIS A 15 13.37 15.48 -12.79
N LEU A 16 13.70 14.23 -12.46
CA LEU A 16 13.43 13.69 -11.12
C LEU A 16 14.07 14.59 -10.06
N SER A 17 13.34 14.89 -8.99
CA SER A 17 13.89 15.65 -7.87
C SER A 17 15.01 14.86 -7.18
N GLU A 18 15.98 15.55 -6.57
CA GLU A 18 17.03 14.86 -5.80
C GLU A 18 16.45 14.00 -4.67
N LEU A 19 15.36 14.44 -4.04
CA LEU A 19 14.65 13.67 -3.02
C LEU A 19 14.08 12.37 -3.60
N ARG A 20 13.52 12.42 -4.81
CA ARG A 20 13.04 11.24 -5.54
C ARG A 20 14.16 10.28 -5.88
N ILE A 21 15.30 10.78 -6.37
CA ILE A 21 16.46 9.95 -6.68
C ILE A 21 16.98 9.26 -5.42
N ARG A 22 17.19 10.01 -4.32
CA ARG A 22 17.65 9.44 -3.04
C ARG A 22 16.67 8.40 -2.49
N GLU A 23 15.37 8.64 -2.62
CA GLU A 23 14.37 7.68 -2.16
C GLU A 23 14.34 6.42 -3.03
N LEU A 24 14.54 6.55 -4.34
CA LEU A 24 14.63 5.43 -5.26
C LEU A 24 15.87 4.57 -4.97
N GLU A 25 17.02 5.19 -4.68
CA GLU A 25 18.24 4.49 -4.24
C GLU A 25 18.02 3.77 -2.91
N LYS A 26 17.43 4.43 -1.91
CA LYS A 26 17.09 3.81 -0.61
C LYS A 26 16.14 2.63 -0.79
N LEU A 27 15.08 2.80 -1.59
CA LEU A 27 14.13 1.72 -1.90
C LEU A 27 14.83 0.54 -2.57
N SER A 28 15.74 0.81 -3.51
CA SER A 28 16.51 -0.22 -4.22
C SER A 28 17.37 -1.05 -3.28
N VAL A 29 18.14 -0.39 -2.40
CA VAL A 29 18.96 -1.07 -1.39
C VAL A 29 18.09 -1.90 -0.45
N ARG A 30 16.93 -1.39 -0.03
CA ARG A 30 15.98 -2.14 0.80
C ARG A 30 15.46 -3.37 0.08
N ILE A 31 15.01 -3.22 -1.16
CA ILE A 31 14.49 -4.33 -1.97
C ILE A 31 15.55 -5.42 -2.13
N GLN A 32 16.78 -5.06 -2.52
CA GLN A 32 17.89 -6.01 -2.62
C GLN A 32 18.18 -6.71 -1.29
N GLY A 33 18.14 -5.99 -0.17
CA GLY A 33 18.32 -6.57 1.15
C GLY A 33 17.20 -7.50 1.58
N SER A 34 15.99 -7.34 1.04
CA SER A 34 14.81 -8.15 1.36
C SER A 34 14.64 -9.39 0.47
N ILE A 35 15.14 -9.35 -0.77
CA ILE A 35 15.06 -10.47 -1.72
C ILE A 35 16.16 -11.48 -1.43
N ASN A 36 15.84 -12.76 -1.55
CA ASN A 36 16.81 -13.85 -1.55
C ASN A 36 17.26 -14.19 -2.98
N THR A 37 18.39 -13.63 -3.40
CA THR A 37 18.98 -13.88 -4.73
C THR A 37 19.52 -15.29 -4.93
N GLU A 38 19.64 -16.10 -3.87
CA GLU A 38 20.03 -17.51 -3.97
C GLU A 38 18.86 -18.43 -4.36
N LYS A 39 17.63 -17.91 -4.29
CA LYS A 39 16.43 -18.62 -4.73
C LYS A 39 16.06 -18.15 -6.12
N TYR A 40 15.66 -19.08 -6.98
CA TYR A 40 15.25 -18.73 -8.32
C TYR A 40 13.77 -18.31 -8.32
N ALA A 41 13.49 -17.10 -8.80
CA ALA A 41 12.14 -16.50 -8.80
C ALA A 41 11.09 -17.38 -9.48
N CYS A 42 11.49 -18.16 -10.49
CA CYS A 42 10.60 -19.02 -11.27
C CYS A 42 10.36 -20.40 -10.63
N GLU A 43 11.18 -20.81 -9.66
CA GLU A 43 10.98 -22.05 -8.90
C GLU A 43 10.10 -21.83 -7.68
N SER A 44 10.35 -20.74 -6.95
CA SER A 44 9.61 -20.36 -5.76
C SER A 44 9.72 -18.85 -5.58
N TYR A 45 8.71 -18.12 -6.06
CA TYR A 45 8.71 -16.67 -5.99
C TYR A 45 8.56 -16.19 -4.53
N PHE A 46 7.83 -16.94 -3.71
CA PHE A 46 7.72 -16.70 -2.28
C PHE A 46 9.08 -16.78 -1.60
N ASP A 47 9.86 -17.84 -1.85
CA ASP A 47 11.18 -17.94 -1.23
C ASP A 47 12.13 -16.85 -1.74
N TYR A 48 11.98 -16.45 -3.01
CA TYR A 48 12.72 -15.33 -3.58
C TYR A 48 12.39 -13.99 -2.90
N VAL A 49 11.12 -13.66 -2.64
CA VAL A 49 10.72 -12.35 -2.11
C VAL A 49 10.55 -12.26 -0.58
N CYS A 50 10.33 -13.38 0.10
CA CYS A 50 9.92 -13.43 1.52
C CYS A 50 10.92 -14.11 2.45
N SER A 51 11.86 -14.92 1.96
CA SER A 51 12.66 -15.79 2.87
C SER A 51 13.68 -15.05 3.74
N ARG A 52 14.01 -13.78 3.44
CA ARG A 52 14.92 -12.98 4.29
C ARG A 52 14.22 -12.29 5.47
N ASN A 53 12.94 -12.63 5.72
CA ASN A 53 12.13 -12.22 6.87
C ASN A 53 12.17 -10.70 7.15
N ARG A 54 12.13 -9.90 6.09
CA ARG A 54 12.02 -8.43 6.14
C ARG A 54 10.86 -7.99 5.26
N PRO A 55 9.60 -8.28 5.62
CA PRO A 55 8.46 -7.79 4.85
C PRO A 55 8.55 -6.26 4.81
N LEU A 56 8.82 -5.73 3.62
CA LEU A 56 9.05 -4.29 3.44
C LEU A 56 7.73 -3.51 3.35
N PHE A 57 6.63 -4.19 2.98
CA PHE A 57 5.37 -3.57 2.55
C PHE A 57 4.15 -4.41 2.89
N SER A 58 3.07 -3.73 3.27
CA SER A 58 1.69 -4.25 3.18
C SER A 58 0.91 -3.36 2.19
N ILE A 59 -0.18 -3.89 1.63
CA ILE A 59 -0.98 -3.26 0.55
C ILE A 59 -1.41 -1.83 0.91
N MET A 60 -1.50 -1.54 2.21
CA MET A 60 -2.03 -0.30 2.77
C MET A 60 -1.05 0.43 3.70
N GLY A 61 0.23 0.10 3.57
CA GLY A 61 1.30 0.73 4.34
C GLY A 61 2.07 -0.29 5.17
N HIS A 62 3.37 -0.10 5.25
CA HIS A 62 4.23 -0.87 6.14
C HIS A 62 4.27 -0.23 7.53
N MET A 63 4.82 -0.92 8.52
CA MET A 63 5.27 -0.22 9.72
C MET A 63 6.33 0.82 9.30
N PRO A 64 6.18 2.11 9.65
CA PRO A 64 7.16 3.13 9.29
C PRO A 64 8.55 2.77 9.81
N GLN A 65 9.58 3.30 9.15
CA GLN A 65 10.94 3.09 9.64
C GLN A 65 11.13 3.74 11.01
N MET A 66 12.10 3.25 11.77
CA MET A 66 12.43 3.77 13.09
C MET A 66 12.68 5.30 13.04
N GLY A 67 13.42 5.78 12.04
CA GLY A 67 13.62 7.22 11.83
C GLY A 67 12.33 8.01 11.60
N ASP A 68 11.37 7.44 10.85
CA ASP A 68 10.06 8.05 10.64
C ASP A 68 9.23 8.07 11.93
N LEU A 69 9.25 6.99 12.71
CA LEU A 69 8.55 6.90 13.99
C LEU A 69 9.10 7.93 15.00
N MET A 70 10.42 8.08 15.07
CA MET A 70 11.07 9.11 15.90
C MET A 70 10.67 10.51 15.47
N GLN A 71 10.71 10.79 14.17
CA GLN A 71 10.30 12.08 13.63
C GLN A 71 8.84 12.37 14.00
N LEU A 72 7.94 11.43 13.73
CA LEU A 72 6.51 11.57 13.98
C LEU A 72 6.20 11.80 15.47
N LEU A 73 6.84 11.04 16.37
CA LEU A 73 6.65 11.23 17.81
C LEU A 73 7.20 12.59 18.28
N THR A 74 8.35 13.00 17.74
CA THR A 74 8.96 14.31 18.05
C THR A 74 8.05 15.45 17.59
N GLU A 75 7.50 15.36 16.37
CA GLU A 75 6.55 16.35 15.85
C GLU A 75 5.25 16.38 16.67
N LEU A 76 4.73 15.21 17.06
CA LEU A 76 3.57 15.13 17.94
C LEU A 76 3.85 15.81 19.29
N GLN A 77 5.00 15.54 19.90
CA GLN A 77 5.41 16.14 21.17
C GLN A 77 5.54 17.66 21.07
N ASN A 78 6.11 18.16 19.98
CA ASN A 78 6.34 19.59 19.75
C ASN A 78 5.11 20.34 19.24
N ASP A 79 4.01 19.65 18.89
CA ASP A 79 2.78 20.29 18.44
C ASP A 79 2.21 21.20 19.57
N PRO A 80 1.93 22.49 19.30
CA PRO A 80 1.51 23.41 20.34
C PRO A 80 0.07 23.18 20.81
N GLU A 81 -0.75 22.35 20.13
CA GLU A 81 -2.12 22.15 20.58
C GLU A 81 -2.18 21.37 21.90
N PRO A 82 -2.95 21.86 22.89
CA PRO A 82 -3.15 21.19 24.17
C PRO A 82 -4.05 19.98 23.95
N PHE A 83 -3.48 18.79 24.11
CA PHE A 83 -4.15 17.56 23.72
C PHE A 83 -3.94 16.45 24.74
N GLU A 84 -5.00 16.05 25.46
CA GLU A 84 -4.89 15.06 26.55
C GLU A 84 -4.32 13.72 26.07
N ALA A 85 -4.74 13.27 24.88
CA ALA A 85 -4.25 12.00 24.34
C ALA A 85 -2.76 12.06 23.98
N LYS A 86 -2.19 13.25 23.70
CA LYS A 86 -0.74 13.42 23.51
C LYS A 86 0.01 13.06 24.80
N GLN A 87 -0.47 13.54 25.95
CA GLN A 87 0.12 13.20 27.23
C GLN A 87 0.01 11.69 27.51
N LYS A 88 -1.16 11.09 27.26
CA LYS A 88 -1.36 9.62 27.39
C LYS A 88 -0.40 8.82 26.49
N THR A 89 -0.13 9.31 25.29
CA THR A 89 0.84 8.68 24.36
C THR A 89 2.26 8.72 24.93
N LEU A 90 2.67 9.86 25.47
CA LEU A 90 3.99 10.02 26.09
C LEU A 90 4.13 9.19 27.37
N ASP A 91 3.10 9.14 28.22
CA ASP A 91 3.10 8.32 29.43
C ASP A 91 3.16 6.83 29.10
N PHE A 92 2.46 6.39 28.04
CA PHE A 92 2.56 5.03 27.55
C PHE A 92 3.97 4.72 27.05
N PHE A 93 4.54 5.57 26.19
CA PHE A 93 5.90 5.40 25.68
C PHE A 93 6.92 5.28 26.82
N ILE A 94 6.81 6.14 27.84
CA ILE A 94 7.68 6.08 29.01
C ILE A 94 7.49 4.78 29.78
N SER A 95 6.24 4.36 30.02
CA SER A 95 5.97 3.09 30.71
C SER A 95 6.54 1.89 29.95
N CYS A 96 6.44 1.88 28.62
CA CYS A 96 7.00 0.82 27.79
C CYS A 96 8.52 0.79 27.87
N ASN A 97 9.18 1.95 27.74
CA ASN A 97 10.64 2.04 27.66
C ASN A 97 11.35 1.69 28.98
N VAL A 98 10.59 1.51 30.07
CA VAL A 98 11.08 0.93 31.33
C VAL A 98 11.26 -0.59 31.23
N HIS A 99 10.47 -1.26 30.38
CA HIS A 99 10.38 -2.72 30.30
C HIS A 99 10.88 -3.31 28.98
N HIS A 100 10.81 -2.55 27.89
CA HIS A 100 11.11 -3.02 26.53
C HIS A 100 12.20 -2.17 25.86
N ALA A 101 12.74 -2.67 24.75
CA ALA A 101 13.70 -1.93 23.97
C ALA A 101 13.06 -0.68 23.34
N LEU A 102 13.87 0.36 23.14
CA LEU A 102 13.41 1.62 22.59
C LEU A 102 12.65 1.45 21.27
N GLU A 103 13.17 0.61 20.37
CA GLU A 103 12.54 0.33 19.06
C GLU A 103 11.15 -0.29 19.21
N ASP A 104 10.98 -1.23 20.13
CA ASP A 104 9.69 -1.87 20.39
C ASP A 104 8.69 -0.83 20.90
N CYS A 105 9.11 0.07 21.79
CA CYS A 105 8.24 1.09 22.34
C CYS A 105 7.79 2.13 21.32
N TYR A 106 8.64 2.50 20.35
CA TYR A 106 8.20 3.34 19.23
C TYR A 106 7.15 2.64 18.38
N ARG A 107 7.33 1.35 18.09
CA ARG A 107 6.39 0.55 17.28
C ARG A 107 5.06 0.38 18.00
N GLU A 108 5.09 0.01 19.28
CA GLU A 108 3.88 -0.18 20.07
C GLU A 108 3.11 1.11 20.29
N THR A 109 3.83 2.20 20.62
CA THR A 109 3.22 3.53 20.77
C THR A 109 2.56 3.95 19.46
N TYR A 110 3.22 3.71 18.33
CA TYR A 110 2.65 3.95 17.01
C TYR A 110 1.39 3.13 16.73
N GLU A 111 1.38 1.84 17.07
CA GLU A 111 0.21 0.99 16.83
C GLU A 111 -1.00 1.39 17.70
N TYR A 112 -0.79 1.64 19.00
CA TYR A 112 -1.88 1.99 19.91
C TYR A 112 -2.42 3.41 19.75
N PHE A 113 -1.55 4.35 19.36
CA PHE A 113 -1.91 5.77 19.20
C PHE A 113 -1.86 6.23 17.73
N LYS A 114 -1.96 5.30 16.77
CA LYS A 114 -1.97 5.55 15.33
C LYS A 114 -2.81 6.76 14.88
N PRO A 115 -4.04 6.99 15.41
CA PRO A 115 -4.83 8.18 15.09
C PRO A 115 -4.14 9.53 15.37
N LEU A 116 -3.30 9.63 16.41
CA LEU A 116 -2.56 10.86 16.71
C LEU A 116 -1.46 11.12 15.69
N PHE A 117 -0.83 10.07 15.18
CA PHE A 117 0.12 10.17 14.09
C PHE A 117 -0.59 10.55 12.78
N GLY A 118 -1.80 10.03 12.54
CA GLY A 118 -2.67 10.48 11.45
C GLY A 118 -2.98 11.98 11.51
N TYR A 119 -3.24 12.52 12.71
CA TYR A 119 -3.37 13.97 12.92
C TYR A 119 -2.13 14.75 12.54
N ILE A 120 -0.94 14.37 13.03
CA ILE A 120 0.31 15.08 12.70
C ILE A 120 0.63 15.00 11.21
N VAL A 121 0.47 13.82 10.60
CA VAL A 121 0.67 13.62 9.17
C VAL A 121 -0.25 14.53 8.36
N THR A 122 -1.55 14.52 8.65
CA THR A 122 -2.53 15.31 7.88
C THR A 122 -2.39 16.81 8.13
N LYS A 123 -1.94 17.22 9.32
CA LYS A 123 -1.70 18.62 9.69
C LYS A 123 -0.45 19.19 9.03
N ASN A 124 0.68 18.51 9.18
CA ASN A 124 2.02 19.06 8.89
C ASN A 124 2.59 18.59 7.56
N MET A 125 2.24 17.38 7.11
CA MET A 125 2.99 16.67 6.07
C MET A 125 2.21 16.47 4.78
N LEU A 126 0.88 16.44 4.83
CA LEU A 126 0.04 16.45 3.65
C LEU A 126 -0.32 17.89 3.28
N ASN A 127 0.63 18.59 2.67
CA ASN A 127 0.33 19.86 2.01
C ASN A 127 -0.53 19.58 0.77
N GLY A 128 -1.54 20.41 0.52
CA GLY A 128 -2.46 20.27 -0.62
C GLY A 128 -1.82 20.34 -2.02
N GLU A 129 -0.50 20.54 -2.08
CA GLU A 129 0.31 20.68 -3.30
C GLU A 129 1.45 19.64 -3.36
N SER A 130 1.44 18.60 -2.51
CA SER A 130 2.48 17.57 -2.59
C SER A 130 2.26 16.66 -3.80
N HIS A 131 3.35 16.32 -4.50
CA HIS A 131 3.29 15.43 -5.67
C HIS A 131 2.67 14.07 -5.34
N GLU A 132 2.86 13.57 -4.11
CA GLU A 132 2.28 12.30 -3.68
C GLU A 132 0.77 12.37 -3.51
N LEU A 133 0.26 13.50 -3.03
CA LEU A 133 -1.18 13.71 -2.92
C LEU A 133 -1.80 13.81 -4.31
N ASP A 134 -1.12 14.49 -5.25
CA ASP A 134 -1.53 14.55 -6.66
C ASP A 134 -1.55 13.18 -7.33
N ASP A 135 -0.49 12.37 -7.17
CA ASP A 135 -0.41 11.02 -7.73
C ASP A 135 -1.51 10.11 -7.16
N PHE A 136 -1.69 10.16 -5.84
CA PHE A 136 -2.73 9.41 -5.13
C PHE A 136 -4.14 9.80 -5.58
N LEU A 137 -4.45 11.10 -5.58
CA LEU A 137 -5.75 11.60 -6.03
C LEU A 137 -5.96 11.35 -7.52
N GLY A 138 -4.90 11.43 -8.33
CA GLY A 138 -4.93 11.14 -9.75
C GLY A 138 -5.26 9.68 -10.06
N ILE A 139 -4.67 8.73 -9.31
CA ILE A 139 -5.04 7.30 -9.41
C ILE A 139 -6.50 7.11 -9.00
N LEU A 140 -6.91 7.65 -7.86
CA LEU A 140 -8.26 7.50 -7.34
C LEU A 140 -9.31 8.12 -8.27
N ASP A 141 -9.01 9.27 -8.88
CA ASP A 141 -9.87 9.93 -9.85
C ASP A 141 -10.05 9.09 -11.11
N ARG A 142 -8.96 8.63 -11.72
CA ARG A 142 -9.01 7.73 -12.88
C ARG A 142 -9.79 6.46 -12.59
N PHE A 143 -9.60 5.88 -11.41
CA PHE A 143 -10.33 4.70 -10.97
C PHE A 143 -11.85 4.97 -10.88
N VAL A 144 -12.26 6.03 -10.19
CA VAL A 144 -13.67 6.40 -10.04
C VAL A 144 -14.32 6.74 -11.39
N VAL A 145 -13.61 7.43 -12.28
CA VAL A 145 -14.10 7.80 -13.62
C VAL A 145 -14.31 6.56 -14.49
N ARG A 146 -13.37 5.60 -14.47
CA ARG A 146 -13.47 4.36 -15.24
C ARG A 146 -14.77 3.60 -14.94
N PHE A 147 -15.16 3.56 -13.69
CA PHE A 147 -16.35 2.82 -13.23
C PHE A 147 -17.57 3.72 -13.03
N GLN A 148 -17.57 4.95 -13.56
CA GLN A 148 -18.64 5.92 -13.31
C GLN A 148 -20.03 5.40 -13.70
N LYS A 149 -20.12 4.61 -14.79
CA LYS A 149 -21.39 4.01 -15.25
C LYS A 149 -21.97 2.98 -14.28
N ASP A 150 -21.11 2.34 -13.49
CA ASP A 150 -21.49 1.31 -12.51
C ASP A 150 -21.68 1.89 -11.10
N ARG A 151 -21.61 3.23 -10.96
CA ARG A 151 -21.62 3.88 -9.65
C ARG A 151 -22.94 3.71 -8.90
N GLU A 152 -24.06 3.70 -9.62
CA GLU A 152 -25.39 3.52 -9.03
C GLU A 152 -25.63 2.08 -8.57
N SER A 153 -25.01 1.11 -9.24
CA SER A 153 -25.11 -0.32 -8.90
C SER A 153 -24.07 -0.77 -7.87
N ASN A 154 -23.01 0.01 -7.62
CA ASN A 154 -21.94 -0.37 -6.69
C ASN A 154 -21.67 0.67 -5.59
N PRO A 155 -22.01 0.38 -4.31
CA PRO A 155 -21.84 1.32 -3.21
C PRO A 155 -20.37 1.65 -2.90
N ILE A 156 -19.42 0.79 -3.28
CA ILE A 156 -17.99 1.05 -3.08
C ILE A 156 -17.54 2.25 -3.93
N LEU A 157 -18.02 2.38 -5.16
CA LEU A 157 -17.66 3.49 -6.04
C LEU A 157 -18.14 4.84 -5.50
N SER A 158 -19.32 4.86 -4.87
CA SER A 158 -19.81 6.06 -4.17
C SER A 158 -18.96 6.42 -2.95
N LYS A 159 -18.52 5.42 -2.17
CA LYS A 159 -17.60 5.62 -1.05
C LYS A 159 -16.25 6.16 -1.52
N LEU A 160 -15.65 5.57 -2.56
CA LEU A 160 -14.38 6.01 -3.14
C LEU A 160 -14.45 7.45 -3.67
N ALA A 161 -15.55 7.82 -4.34
CA ALA A 161 -15.78 9.20 -4.77
C ALA A 161 -15.86 10.18 -3.58
N THR A 162 -16.46 9.76 -2.47
CA THR A 162 -16.52 10.54 -1.22
C THR A 162 -15.13 10.69 -0.59
N TYR A 163 -14.37 9.59 -0.53
CA TYR A 163 -12.99 9.59 -0.03
C TYR A 163 -12.09 10.50 -0.86
N LYS A 164 -12.25 10.51 -2.19
CA LYS A 164 -11.53 11.45 -3.07
C LYS A 164 -11.76 12.90 -2.68
N GLN A 165 -13.02 13.31 -2.50
CA GLN A 165 -13.32 14.69 -2.08
C GLN A 165 -12.74 15.00 -0.71
N LYS A 166 -12.72 13.99 0.16
CA LYS A 166 -12.09 14.11 1.45
C LYS A 166 -10.58 14.39 1.29
N PHE A 167 -9.83 13.51 0.63
CA PHE A 167 -8.37 13.67 0.54
C PHE A 167 -7.88 14.94 -0.18
N LYS A 168 -8.74 15.71 -0.85
CA LYS A 168 -8.40 17.07 -1.32
C LYS A 168 -8.13 18.09 -0.20
N THR A 169 -8.69 17.87 0.98
CA THR A 169 -8.52 18.72 2.16
C THR A 169 -8.10 17.88 3.38
N PRO A 170 -6.89 17.29 3.39
CA PRO A 170 -6.47 16.31 4.39
C PRO A 170 -6.56 16.80 5.84
N ARG A 171 -6.39 18.11 6.07
CA ARG A 171 -6.41 18.76 7.39
C ARG A 171 -7.75 18.70 8.14
N VAL A 172 -8.83 18.24 7.50
CA VAL A 172 -10.18 18.22 8.10
C VAL A 172 -10.61 16.85 8.63
N TYR A 173 -9.74 15.82 8.57
CA TYR A 173 -10.11 14.46 9.00
C TYR A 173 -9.83 14.15 10.45
N PHE A 174 -8.72 14.68 10.97
CA PHE A 174 -8.30 14.43 12.33
C PHE A 174 -8.20 15.77 13.03
N HIS A 175 -9.06 15.96 14.02
CA HIS A 175 -9.04 17.14 14.86
C HIS A 175 -8.62 16.75 16.26
N ALA A 176 -7.83 17.60 16.91
CA ALA A 176 -7.44 17.41 18.29
C ALA A 176 -8.69 17.17 19.16
N ARG A 177 -9.73 18.01 19.07
CA ARG A 177 -10.95 17.82 19.86
C ARG A 177 -11.58 16.43 19.75
N ASP A 178 -11.61 15.85 18.55
CA ASP A 178 -12.22 14.53 18.31
C ASP A 178 -11.36 13.42 18.88
N LEU A 179 -10.05 13.49 18.69
CA LEU A 179 -9.12 12.58 19.32
C LEU A 179 -9.19 12.71 20.86
N SER A 180 -9.46 13.89 21.43
CA SER A 180 -9.52 14.08 22.89
C SER A 180 -10.71 13.34 23.46
N ARG A 181 -11.82 13.37 22.70
CA ARG A 181 -13.02 12.61 23.03
C ARG A 181 -12.77 11.12 22.90
N GLU A 182 -12.11 10.68 21.81
CA GLU A 182 -11.76 9.28 21.56
C GLU A 182 -11.03 8.67 22.77
N TYR A 183 -9.98 9.35 23.23
CA TYR A 183 -9.12 8.84 24.30
C TYR A 183 -9.51 9.31 25.70
N LYS A 184 -10.66 9.98 25.87
CA LYS A 184 -11.04 10.62 27.15
C LYS A 184 -11.08 9.62 28.29
N ASP A 185 -11.77 8.50 28.09
CA ASP A 185 -12.02 7.52 29.14
C ASP A 185 -10.86 6.51 29.31
N LEU A 186 -9.90 6.51 28.38
CA LEU A 186 -8.70 5.68 28.47
C LEU A 186 -7.82 6.18 29.61
N ARG A 187 -7.44 5.28 30.52
CA ARG A 187 -6.48 5.57 31.59
C ARG A 187 -5.12 4.97 31.25
N ILE A 188 -4.10 5.82 31.26
CA ILE A 188 -2.70 5.43 31.10
C ILE A 188 -1.94 5.79 32.38
N TYR A 189 -1.16 4.84 32.88
CA TYR A 189 -0.37 4.91 34.10
C TYR A 189 1.11 4.83 33.73
N ARG A 190 1.86 5.90 33.96
CA ARG A 190 3.29 5.98 33.59
C ARG A 190 4.12 4.87 34.25
N GLU A 191 3.67 4.40 35.40
CA GLU A 191 4.29 3.38 36.24
C GLU A 191 3.90 1.94 35.91
N SER A 192 2.93 1.71 35.00
CA SER A 192 2.44 0.34 34.76
C SER A 192 2.13 0.03 33.30
N TYR A 193 3.12 -0.55 32.62
CA TYR A 193 2.99 -0.98 31.23
C TYR A 193 1.88 -2.03 31.01
N GLU A 194 1.84 -3.09 31.82
CA GLU A 194 0.85 -4.19 31.67
C GLU A 194 -0.61 -3.71 31.79
N HIS A 195 -0.89 -2.78 32.71
CA HIS A 195 -2.22 -2.19 32.82
C HIS A 195 -2.54 -1.32 31.60
N ASN A 196 -1.56 -0.59 31.08
CA ASN A 196 -1.75 0.23 29.89
C ASN A 196 -2.07 -0.62 28.67
N VAL A 197 -1.33 -1.70 28.43
CA VAL A 197 -1.59 -2.64 27.32
C VAL A 197 -3.01 -3.18 27.40
N ARG A 198 -3.45 -3.64 28.59
CA ARG A 198 -4.83 -4.14 28.77
C ARG A 198 -5.88 -3.07 28.50
N ASN A 199 -5.69 -1.86 29.02
CA ASN A 199 -6.60 -0.75 28.81
C ASN A 199 -6.67 -0.34 27.33
N LEU A 200 -5.52 -0.31 26.65
CA LEU A 200 -5.42 0.01 25.23
C LEU A 200 -6.09 -1.05 24.36
N GLU A 201 -5.84 -2.33 24.63
CA GLU A 201 -6.51 -3.44 23.93
C GLU A 201 -8.03 -3.40 24.11
N GLN A 202 -8.50 -3.11 25.33
CA GLN A 202 -9.93 -2.95 25.60
C GLN A 202 -10.51 -1.74 24.88
N HIS A 203 -9.82 -0.60 24.91
CA HIS A 203 -10.23 0.61 24.21
C HIS A 203 -10.32 0.38 22.70
N ARG A 204 -9.31 -0.25 22.09
CA ARG A 204 -9.33 -0.62 20.67
C ARG A 204 -10.55 -1.45 20.32
N LYS A 205 -10.81 -2.53 21.07
CA LYS A 205 -11.90 -3.48 20.75
C LYS A 205 -13.30 -2.91 20.94
N LEU A 206 -13.51 -2.04 21.93
CA LEU A 206 -14.85 -1.63 22.36
C LEU A 206 -15.18 -0.17 22.04
N ASN A 207 -14.19 0.71 22.05
CA ASN A 207 -14.40 2.16 22.11
C ASN A 207 -13.78 2.91 20.93
N SER A 208 -12.80 2.32 20.24
CA SER A 208 -12.09 3.00 19.16
C SER A 208 -12.94 3.12 17.90
N THR A 209 -13.15 4.35 17.45
CA THR A 209 -13.80 4.66 16.18
C THR A 209 -12.90 4.38 14.98
N TYR A 210 -11.60 4.17 15.20
CA TYR A 210 -10.59 3.98 14.16
C TYR A 210 -10.25 2.51 13.85
N GLU A 211 -10.90 1.52 14.48
CA GLU A 211 -10.66 0.11 14.13
C GLU A 211 -11.43 -0.33 12.87
N LEU A 212 -12.58 0.28 12.57
CA LEU A 212 -13.43 -0.11 11.45
C LEU A 212 -14.05 1.11 10.72
N GLY A 213 -14.57 0.87 9.52
CA GLY A 213 -15.36 1.85 8.78
C GLY A 213 -14.54 2.99 8.16
N VAL A 214 -15.16 4.16 8.03
CA VAL A 214 -14.62 5.30 7.28
C VAL A 214 -13.38 5.87 7.95
N GLN A 215 -13.39 6.01 9.28
CA GLN A 215 -12.29 6.53 10.06
C GLN A 215 -11.04 5.67 9.91
N ARG A 216 -11.20 4.33 9.96
CA ARG A 216 -10.11 3.39 9.68
C ARG A 216 -9.52 3.60 8.29
N THR A 217 -10.37 3.68 7.26
CA THR A 217 -9.90 3.91 5.89
C THR A 217 -9.15 5.24 5.76
N MET A 218 -9.68 6.33 6.34
CA MET A 218 -8.99 7.63 6.32
C MET A 218 -7.64 7.57 7.01
N LEU A 219 -7.53 6.84 8.13
CA LEU A 219 -6.28 6.67 8.87
C LEU A 219 -5.26 5.89 8.06
N ASP A 220 -5.64 4.71 7.56
CA ASP A 220 -4.76 3.87 6.75
C ASP A 220 -4.28 4.61 5.50
N TRP A 221 -5.17 5.33 4.80
CA TRP A 221 -4.82 6.08 3.59
C TRP A 221 -3.91 7.28 3.90
N SER A 222 -4.11 7.95 5.05
CA SER A 222 -3.22 9.03 5.49
C SER A 222 -1.82 8.51 5.81
N MET A 223 -1.72 7.37 6.51
CA MET A 223 -0.44 6.76 6.81
C MET A 223 0.26 6.25 5.55
N TYR A 224 -0.50 5.64 4.63
CA TYR A 224 0.00 5.22 3.34
C TYR A 224 0.59 6.41 2.56
N LEU A 225 -0.12 7.54 2.50
CA LEU A 225 0.36 8.75 1.83
C LEU A 225 1.69 9.24 2.41
N PHE A 226 1.82 9.30 3.73
CA PHE A 226 3.07 9.64 4.41
C PHE A 226 4.22 8.70 4.04
N GLN A 227 3.95 7.41 3.94
CA GLN A 227 4.95 6.39 3.57
C GLN A 227 5.29 6.38 2.08
N SER A 228 4.39 6.91 1.26
CA SER A 228 4.55 7.00 -0.20
C SER A 228 5.37 8.21 -0.64
N ARG A 229 5.82 9.06 0.30
CA ARG A 229 6.70 10.22 0.04
C ARG A 229 7.85 9.84 -0.87
N ASN A 230 7.93 10.52 -2.01
CA ASN A 230 8.92 10.33 -3.05
C ASN A 230 9.01 8.88 -3.62
N LYS A 231 7.99 8.04 -3.51
CA LYS A 231 7.99 6.66 -4.08
C LYS A 231 7.58 6.57 -5.56
N PRO A 232 8.22 5.71 -6.38
CA PRO A 232 7.93 5.54 -7.81
C PRO A 232 6.47 5.18 -8.09
N MET A 233 5.95 5.42 -9.29
CA MET A 233 4.57 4.99 -9.61
C MET A 233 4.41 3.47 -9.57
N SER A 234 5.49 2.71 -9.81
CA SER A 234 5.55 1.26 -9.55
C SER A 234 5.19 0.88 -8.11
N TYR A 235 5.39 1.80 -7.14
CA TYR A 235 4.93 1.66 -5.76
C TYR A 235 3.41 1.78 -5.66
N PHE A 236 2.83 2.86 -6.16
CA PHE A 236 1.39 3.12 -6.04
C PHE A 236 0.54 2.10 -6.80
N TYR A 237 0.98 1.65 -7.96
CA TYR A 237 0.24 0.66 -8.74
C TYR A 237 0.30 -0.74 -8.14
N SER A 238 1.39 -1.13 -7.48
CA SER A 238 1.53 -2.45 -6.84
C SER A 238 0.90 -2.53 -5.44
N THR A 239 0.52 -1.39 -4.85
CA THR A 239 -0.06 -1.29 -3.51
C THR A 239 -1.45 -0.65 -3.55
N PHE A 240 -1.55 0.68 -3.59
CA PHE A 240 -2.82 1.41 -3.54
C PHE A 240 -3.78 1.03 -4.66
N THR A 241 -3.31 0.90 -5.91
CA THR A 241 -4.21 0.53 -7.02
C THR A 241 -4.76 -0.89 -6.86
N VAL A 242 -3.92 -1.82 -6.40
CA VAL A 242 -4.33 -3.19 -6.04
C VAL A 242 -5.38 -3.15 -4.93
N HIS A 243 -5.18 -2.32 -3.90
CA HIS A 243 -6.17 -2.12 -2.84
C HIS A 243 -7.54 -1.67 -3.38
N LEU A 244 -7.56 -0.68 -4.29
CA LEU A 244 -8.81 -0.18 -4.88
C LEU A 244 -9.55 -1.29 -5.64
N TYR A 245 -8.83 -2.09 -6.43
CA TYR A 245 -9.42 -3.23 -7.13
C TYR A 245 -9.89 -4.31 -6.16
N MET A 246 -9.15 -4.60 -5.10
CA MET A 246 -9.58 -5.54 -4.07
C MET A 246 -10.86 -5.08 -3.40
N MET A 247 -10.98 -3.79 -3.04
CA MET A 247 -12.22 -3.25 -2.48
C MET A 247 -13.41 -3.43 -3.44
N LEU A 248 -13.20 -3.17 -4.73
CA LEU A 248 -14.23 -3.30 -5.76
C LEU A 248 -14.64 -4.76 -5.98
N PHE A 249 -13.68 -5.63 -6.27
CA PHE A 249 -13.95 -7.04 -6.59
C PHE A 249 -14.41 -7.83 -5.36
N ASN A 250 -13.96 -7.49 -4.16
CA ASN A 250 -14.50 -8.10 -2.95
C ASN A 250 -16.00 -7.81 -2.77
N SER A 251 -16.48 -6.64 -3.20
CA SER A 251 -17.92 -6.35 -3.19
C SER A 251 -18.65 -7.06 -4.33
N LEU A 252 -18.08 -7.10 -5.53
CA LEU A 252 -18.74 -7.67 -6.72
C LEU A 252 -18.79 -9.20 -6.70
N GLU A 253 -17.67 -9.87 -6.41
CA GLU A 253 -17.60 -11.34 -6.42
C GLU A 253 -18.39 -11.96 -5.27
N ARG A 254 -18.58 -11.25 -4.15
CA ARG A 254 -19.45 -11.71 -3.05
C ARG A 254 -20.94 -11.62 -3.35
N GLN A 255 -21.33 -10.83 -4.35
CA GLN A 255 -22.72 -10.69 -4.78
C GLN A 255 -23.10 -11.68 -5.90
N ARG A 256 -22.13 -12.46 -6.40
CA ARG A 256 -22.34 -13.43 -7.46
C ARG A 256 -23.12 -14.66 -6.97
N ASP A 257 -23.81 -15.30 -7.91
CA ASP A 257 -24.45 -16.59 -7.65
C ASP A 257 -23.38 -17.68 -7.49
N PHE A 258 -23.31 -18.26 -6.29
CA PHE A 258 -22.33 -19.28 -5.93
C PHE A 258 -22.59 -20.65 -6.57
N THR A 259 -23.79 -20.89 -7.10
CA THR A 259 -24.15 -22.21 -7.65
C THR A 259 -23.28 -22.62 -8.84
N ARG A 260 -22.84 -21.66 -9.68
CA ARG A 260 -21.95 -21.88 -10.83
C ARG A 260 -20.52 -21.42 -10.61
N PHE A 261 -20.24 -20.73 -9.51
CA PHE A 261 -18.92 -20.16 -9.23
C PHE A 261 -17.80 -21.21 -9.28
N ARG A 262 -18.07 -22.44 -8.83
CA ARG A 262 -17.10 -23.54 -8.84
C ARG A 262 -16.71 -23.97 -10.26
N GLU A 263 -17.67 -23.99 -11.18
CA GLU A 263 -17.45 -24.33 -12.59
C GLU A 263 -16.66 -23.22 -13.29
N ASP A 264 -17.03 -21.95 -13.03
CA ASP A 264 -16.38 -20.77 -13.61
C ASP A 264 -14.87 -20.66 -13.26
N VAL A 265 -14.46 -21.18 -12.10
CA VAL A 265 -13.07 -21.08 -11.60
C VAL A 265 -12.27 -22.37 -11.73
N GLU A 266 -12.86 -23.46 -12.25
CA GLU A 266 -12.18 -24.75 -12.38
C GLU A 266 -10.92 -24.64 -13.26
N CYS A 267 -10.95 -23.77 -14.27
CA CYS A 267 -9.79 -23.49 -15.12
C CYS A 267 -8.60 -22.88 -14.37
N LEU A 268 -8.77 -22.34 -13.17
CA LEU A 268 -7.66 -21.85 -12.34
C LEU A 268 -6.85 -23.00 -11.72
N ARG A 269 -7.36 -24.24 -11.76
CA ARG A 269 -6.69 -25.43 -11.21
C ARG A 269 -6.19 -25.22 -9.78
N LEU A 270 -7.00 -24.54 -8.96
CA LEU A 270 -6.63 -24.23 -7.58
C LEU A 270 -6.35 -25.53 -6.80
N PRO A 271 -5.40 -25.53 -5.85
CA PRO A 271 -5.12 -26.72 -5.04
C PRO A 271 -6.34 -27.21 -4.26
N GLN A 272 -6.34 -28.50 -3.90
CA GLN A 272 -7.45 -29.10 -3.17
C GLN A 272 -7.79 -28.35 -1.86
N PHE A 273 -6.79 -27.87 -1.11
CA PHE A 273 -7.04 -27.14 0.14
C PHE A 273 -7.78 -25.80 -0.08
N VAL A 274 -7.51 -25.11 -1.21
CA VAL A 274 -8.28 -23.92 -1.63
C VAL A 274 -9.66 -24.35 -2.09
N ASN A 275 -9.75 -25.51 -2.77
CA ASN A 275 -11.00 -26.04 -3.26
C ASN A 275 -11.95 -26.59 -2.19
N VAL A 276 -11.53 -26.75 -0.93
CA VAL A 276 -12.43 -27.12 0.16
C VAL A 276 -13.15 -25.90 0.75
N LEU A 277 -12.60 -24.69 0.55
CA LEU A 277 -13.10 -23.46 1.14
C LEU A 277 -13.55 -22.49 0.05
N ASP A 278 -14.86 -22.30 -0.10
CA ASP A 278 -15.44 -21.37 -1.10
C ASP A 278 -14.88 -19.95 -0.94
N GLU A 279 -14.66 -19.51 0.30
CA GLU A 279 -14.03 -18.23 0.63
C GLU A 279 -12.59 -18.13 0.08
N ALA A 280 -11.80 -19.20 0.17
CA ALA A 280 -10.43 -19.20 -0.35
C ALA A 280 -10.40 -19.13 -1.88
N ARG A 281 -11.34 -19.81 -2.56
CA ARG A 281 -11.51 -19.70 -4.03
C ARG A 281 -11.91 -18.28 -4.44
N MET A 282 -12.85 -17.69 -3.72
CA MET A 282 -13.27 -16.31 -3.98
C MET A 282 -12.12 -15.33 -3.79
N LEU A 283 -11.35 -15.46 -2.72
CA LEU A 283 -10.15 -14.64 -2.51
C LEU A 283 -9.16 -14.82 -3.67
N ALA A 284 -8.88 -16.03 -4.13
CA ALA A 284 -8.01 -16.27 -5.29
C ALA A 284 -8.47 -15.49 -6.53
N VAL A 285 -9.78 -15.51 -6.82
CA VAL A 285 -10.37 -14.74 -7.93
C VAL A 285 -10.22 -13.23 -7.72
N ILE A 286 -10.53 -12.73 -6.52
CA ILE A 286 -10.40 -11.30 -6.19
C ILE A 286 -8.97 -10.82 -6.40
N TYR A 287 -7.98 -11.57 -5.88
CA TYR A 287 -6.55 -11.21 -6.02
C TYR A 287 -6.06 -11.32 -7.46
N LEU A 288 -6.44 -12.38 -8.19
CA LEU A 288 -6.14 -12.53 -9.60
C LEU A 288 -6.66 -11.33 -10.42
N LYS A 289 -7.94 -10.99 -10.27
CA LYS A 289 -8.56 -9.85 -10.97
C LYS A 289 -7.91 -8.53 -10.58
N SER A 290 -7.62 -8.35 -9.29
CA SER A 290 -6.99 -7.12 -8.78
C SER A 290 -5.59 -6.92 -9.34
N PHE A 291 -4.77 -7.98 -9.34
CA PHE A 291 -3.44 -7.95 -9.92
C PHE A 291 -3.48 -7.62 -11.42
N ARG A 292 -4.31 -8.35 -12.19
CA ARG A 292 -4.42 -8.15 -13.64
C ARG A 292 -4.83 -6.72 -13.97
N ALA A 293 -5.85 -6.19 -13.29
CA ALA A 293 -6.33 -4.84 -13.53
C ALA A 293 -5.29 -3.77 -13.13
N ALA A 294 -4.60 -3.95 -12.01
CA ALA A 294 -3.52 -3.05 -11.59
C ALA A 294 -2.33 -3.06 -12.56
N TRP A 295 -1.94 -4.24 -13.07
CA TRP A 295 -0.87 -4.36 -14.06
C TRP A 295 -1.23 -3.70 -15.39
N ILE A 296 -2.47 -3.88 -15.86
CA ILE A 296 -2.99 -3.22 -17.06
C ILE A 296 -2.94 -1.71 -16.89
N ASP A 297 -3.36 -1.19 -15.74
CA ASP A 297 -3.34 0.26 -15.48
C ASP A 297 -1.95 0.82 -15.39
N TYR A 298 -1.03 0.11 -14.74
CA TYR A 298 0.35 0.53 -14.69
C TYR A 298 0.99 0.52 -16.09
N SER A 299 0.75 -0.52 -16.87
CA SER A 299 1.23 -0.62 -18.26
C SER A 299 0.66 0.51 -19.12
N ALA A 300 -0.63 0.84 -18.96
CA ALA A 300 -1.25 1.97 -19.66
C ALA A 300 -0.63 3.31 -19.23
N TRP A 301 -0.36 3.48 -17.94
CA TRP A 301 0.27 4.68 -17.39
C TRP A 301 1.69 4.88 -17.95
N ILE A 302 2.50 3.82 -18.04
CA ILE A 302 3.84 3.89 -18.64
C ILE A 302 3.76 4.39 -20.09
N ASN A 303 2.78 3.89 -20.84
CA ASN A 303 2.67 4.15 -22.28
C ASN A 303 1.99 5.48 -22.62
N SER A 304 1.33 6.16 -21.68
CA SER A 304 0.64 7.42 -21.96
C SER A 304 0.31 8.24 -20.70
N PRO A 305 0.53 9.58 -20.71
CA PRO A 305 1.17 10.40 -21.75
C PRO A 305 2.71 10.23 -21.84
N PRO A 306 3.39 10.75 -22.88
CA PRO A 306 4.85 10.64 -23.08
C PRO A 306 5.71 11.15 -21.90
N GLN A 307 5.15 12.01 -21.06
CA GLN A 307 5.82 12.45 -19.84
C GLN A 307 6.04 11.29 -18.85
N ASN A 308 5.10 10.34 -18.77
CA ASN A 308 5.21 9.19 -17.88
C ASN A 308 6.32 8.24 -18.33
N SER A 309 6.45 8.00 -19.64
CA SER A 309 7.55 7.19 -20.17
C SER A 309 8.90 7.85 -19.86
N GLY A 310 9.00 9.18 -19.99
CA GLY A 310 10.22 9.91 -19.59
C GLY A 310 10.58 9.76 -18.11
N ILE A 311 9.59 9.82 -17.21
CA ILE A 311 9.79 9.55 -15.77
C ILE A 311 10.23 8.10 -15.55
N TYR A 312 9.53 7.15 -16.17
CA TYR A 312 9.82 5.72 -16.06
C TYR A 312 11.24 5.37 -16.52
N ASP A 313 11.69 5.95 -17.64
CA ASP A 313 13.03 5.72 -18.18
C ASP A 313 14.13 6.34 -17.29
N GLN A 314 13.90 7.55 -16.76
CA GLN A 314 14.84 8.17 -15.80
C GLN A 314 14.96 7.35 -14.52
N GLU A 315 13.83 6.91 -13.95
CA GLU A 315 13.83 6.05 -12.77
C GLU A 315 14.58 4.74 -13.07
N ASN A 316 14.33 4.10 -14.21
CA ASN A 316 15.05 2.90 -14.61
C ASN A 316 16.56 3.11 -14.76
N GLY A 317 17.01 4.27 -15.26
CA GLY A 317 18.43 4.61 -15.32
C GLY A 317 19.11 4.61 -13.94
N VAL A 318 18.40 5.00 -12.88
CA VAL A 318 18.88 4.92 -11.50
C VAL A 318 18.85 3.47 -10.99
N LEU A 319 17.74 2.77 -11.22
CA LEU A 319 17.49 1.41 -10.73
C LEU A 319 18.44 0.35 -11.31
N GLN A 320 18.92 0.56 -12.53
CA GLN A 320 19.85 -0.36 -13.20
C GLN A 320 21.13 -0.59 -12.40
N LYS A 321 21.61 0.42 -11.66
CA LYS A 321 22.77 0.29 -10.76
C LYS A 321 22.58 -0.78 -9.68
N TYR A 322 21.33 -1.12 -9.39
CA TYR A 322 20.91 -2.12 -8.41
C TYR A 322 20.33 -3.38 -9.06
N HIS A 323 20.54 -3.60 -10.36
CA HIS A 323 19.93 -4.71 -11.10
C HIS A 323 18.39 -4.79 -10.97
N LEU A 324 17.76 -3.63 -10.76
CA LEU A 324 16.32 -3.46 -10.67
C LEU A 324 15.83 -2.64 -11.87
N ASP A 325 14.53 -2.74 -12.10
CA ASP A 325 13.77 -1.83 -12.95
C ASP A 325 12.39 -1.63 -12.31
N ASN A 326 11.64 -0.67 -12.82
CA ASN A 326 10.34 -0.30 -12.31
C ASN A 326 9.30 -1.44 -12.41
N LYS A 327 9.42 -2.36 -13.38
CA LYS A 327 8.55 -3.55 -13.44
C LYS A 327 8.92 -4.53 -12.33
N ARG A 328 10.21 -4.84 -12.14
CA ARG A 328 10.71 -5.66 -11.01
C ARG A 328 10.23 -5.11 -9.67
N ILE A 329 10.30 -3.79 -9.48
CA ILE A 329 9.76 -3.15 -8.28
C ILE A 329 8.26 -3.45 -8.14
N PHE A 330 7.46 -3.24 -9.18
CA PHE A 330 6.02 -3.54 -9.12
C PHE A 330 5.74 -4.98 -8.68
N PHE A 331 6.37 -5.97 -9.33
CA PHE A 331 6.14 -7.39 -9.03
C PHE A 331 6.60 -7.78 -7.63
N THR A 332 7.80 -7.32 -7.24
CA THR A 332 8.34 -7.59 -5.90
C THR A 332 7.47 -6.96 -4.82
N LEU A 333 7.08 -5.69 -4.97
CA LEU A 333 6.24 -5.00 -3.98
C LEU A 333 4.86 -5.64 -3.87
N TYR A 334 4.24 -6.00 -5.01
CA TYR A 334 2.98 -6.72 -5.00
C TYR A 334 3.11 -8.02 -4.19
N ALA A 335 4.15 -8.81 -4.43
CA ALA A 335 4.35 -10.07 -3.74
C ALA A 335 4.66 -9.92 -2.25
N GLN A 336 5.46 -8.93 -1.89
CA GLN A 336 5.86 -8.72 -0.49
C GLN A 336 4.69 -8.43 0.44
N ASN A 337 3.57 -7.93 -0.09
CA ASN A 337 2.32 -7.79 0.64
C ASN A 337 1.80 -9.09 1.26
N PHE A 338 2.25 -10.24 0.74
CA PHE A 338 1.70 -11.54 1.08
C PHE A 338 2.67 -12.44 1.86
N CYS A 339 3.83 -11.92 2.26
CA CYS A 339 4.84 -12.72 2.94
C CYS A 339 4.38 -13.28 4.30
N GLU A 340 3.45 -12.61 4.98
CA GLU A 340 2.93 -13.03 6.29
C GLU A 340 1.99 -14.24 6.22
N PHE A 341 1.44 -14.56 5.04
CA PHE A 341 0.43 -15.61 4.88
C PHE A 341 1.02 -17.00 4.62
N GLY A 342 2.34 -17.11 4.57
CA GLY A 342 3.04 -18.36 4.29
C GLY A 342 3.06 -18.75 2.80
N LYS A 343 3.99 -19.65 2.48
CA LYS A 343 4.34 -20.01 1.10
C LYS A 343 3.16 -20.57 0.31
N ASP A 344 2.43 -21.53 0.88
CA ASP A 344 1.39 -22.24 0.13
C ASP A 344 0.24 -21.32 -0.27
N LEU A 345 -0.21 -20.43 0.62
CA LEU A 345 -1.28 -19.49 0.31
C LEU A 345 -0.80 -18.43 -0.68
N ALA A 346 0.40 -17.88 -0.49
CA ALA A 346 0.96 -16.91 -1.41
C ALA A 346 1.12 -17.45 -2.83
N GLU A 347 1.75 -18.62 -2.98
CA GLU A 347 2.04 -19.21 -4.29
C GLU A 347 0.79 -19.64 -5.06
N HIS A 348 -0.27 -20.06 -4.37
CA HIS A 348 -1.44 -20.66 -5.01
C HIS A 348 -2.70 -19.77 -5.03
N VAL A 349 -2.73 -18.71 -4.21
CA VAL A 349 -3.87 -17.78 -4.15
C VAL A 349 -3.43 -16.40 -4.59
N PHE A 350 -2.41 -15.82 -3.95
CA PHE A 350 -2.07 -14.41 -4.16
C PHE A 350 -1.20 -14.17 -5.40
N TYR A 351 -0.34 -15.12 -5.76
CA TYR A 351 0.60 -15.02 -6.90
C TYR A 351 0.06 -15.63 -8.19
N LEU A 352 -1.19 -16.09 -8.19
CA LEU A 352 -1.81 -16.69 -9.37
C LEU A 352 -1.76 -15.76 -10.58
N GLY A 353 -2.02 -14.46 -10.36
CA GLY A 353 -1.93 -13.44 -11.41
C GLY A 353 -0.51 -13.24 -11.96
N LEU A 354 0.52 -13.39 -11.12
CA LEU A 354 1.93 -13.25 -11.52
C LEU A 354 2.33 -14.41 -12.42
N LYS A 355 1.98 -15.63 -12.02
CA LYS A 355 2.25 -16.86 -12.77
C LYS A 355 1.53 -16.93 -14.11
N GLN A 356 0.46 -16.17 -14.29
CA GLN A 356 -0.25 -16.12 -15.58
C GLN A 356 0.18 -14.92 -16.44
N ASN A 357 1.09 -14.08 -15.95
CA ASN A 357 1.52 -12.86 -16.62
C ASN A 357 2.81 -13.09 -17.40
N LYS A 358 2.79 -12.83 -18.71
CA LYS A 358 3.97 -12.99 -19.57
C LYS A 358 5.14 -12.09 -19.15
N ASP A 359 4.87 -10.83 -18.78
CA ASP A 359 5.92 -9.91 -18.34
C ASP A 359 6.67 -10.45 -17.12
N PHE A 360 6.00 -11.18 -16.21
CA PHE A 360 6.67 -11.81 -15.07
C PHE A 360 7.78 -12.76 -15.53
N TYR A 361 7.47 -13.65 -16.47
CA TYR A 361 8.43 -14.60 -17.01
C TYR A 361 9.58 -13.92 -17.76
N ASP A 362 9.26 -12.86 -18.54
CA ASP A 362 10.26 -12.09 -19.28
C ASP A 362 11.21 -11.34 -18.33
N ILE A 363 10.68 -10.74 -17.24
CA ILE A 363 11.45 -9.96 -16.25
C ILE A 363 12.44 -10.83 -15.47
N TYR A 364 12.00 -12.03 -15.08
CA TYR A 364 12.80 -12.97 -14.28
C TYR A 364 13.50 -14.04 -15.13
N SER A 365 13.45 -13.91 -16.46
CA SER A 365 14.11 -14.79 -17.43
C SER A 365 13.79 -16.27 -17.22
N CYS A 366 12.52 -16.58 -16.98
CA CYS A 366 12.08 -17.94 -16.71
C CYS A 366 12.04 -18.77 -18.01
N GLY A 367 12.86 -19.82 -18.08
CA GLY A 367 13.02 -20.67 -19.29
C GLY A 367 11.83 -21.59 -19.60
N PHE A 368 10.82 -21.67 -18.74
CA PHE A 368 9.65 -22.53 -18.92
C PHE A 368 8.37 -21.71 -18.73
N GLN A 369 7.66 -21.44 -19.82
CA GLN A 369 6.26 -21.01 -19.76
C GLN A 369 5.43 -22.30 -19.65
N THR A 370 5.15 -22.74 -18.42
CA THR A 370 4.59 -24.09 -18.20
C THR A 370 3.12 -24.22 -18.54
N GLU A 371 2.37 -23.13 -18.68
CA GLU A 371 0.99 -23.17 -19.17
C GLU A 371 0.71 -21.94 -20.05
N ASN A 372 -0.06 -22.14 -21.14
CA ASN A 372 -0.62 -21.02 -21.90
C ASN A 372 -1.31 -20.07 -20.92
N PRO A 373 -1.24 -18.73 -21.09
CA PRO A 373 -2.00 -17.81 -20.26
C PRO A 373 -3.47 -18.15 -20.43
N MET A 374 -4.02 -18.91 -19.48
CA MET A 374 -5.43 -19.21 -19.47
C MET A 374 -6.13 -17.88 -19.19
N THR A 375 -6.89 -17.39 -20.16
CA THR A 375 -7.91 -16.35 -19.98
C THR A 375 -9.08 -16.94 -19.17
N CYS A 376 -8.75 -17.46 -18.00
CA CYS A 376 -9.68 -17.91 -16.98
C CYS A 376 -9.97 -16.70 -16.07
N VAL A 377 -11.25 -16.35 -15.95
CA VAL A 377 -11.86 -15.37 -15.03
C VAL A 377 -11.44 -13.90 -15.13
#